data_AF-W2JLQ7-F1
#
_entry.id   AF-W2JLQ7-F1
#
_cell.length_a   1.000
_cell.length_b   1.000
_cell.length_c   1.000
_cell.angle_alpha   90.00
_cell.angle_beta   90.00
_cell.angle_gamma   90.00
#
_symmetry.space_group_name_H-M   'P 1'
#
loop_
_entity.id
_entity.type
_entity.pdbx_description
1 polymer ?
#
loop_
_entity_poly.entity_id
_entity_poly.type
_entity_poly.pdbx_seq_one_letter_code
_entity_poly.pdbx_strand_id
1 'polypeptide(L)'
;MAGKDCVGIACDTRLGMQAQTVAMDFQKVFRVTDKTFLGLAGLATDVQSVSQLLKFKINMYKMNEERDIKPMTLSALLSNMMYEKRLEPHGLPWM
;
A
#
# COMPACT_ATOMS: atom_id res chain seq x y z
N MET A 1 -14.66 -5.24 4.00
CA MET A 1 -15.82 -5.63 4.82
C MET A 1 -15.33 -6.36 6.05
N ALA A 2 -15.91 -6.09 7.22
CA ALA A 2 -15.58 -6.82 8.45
C ALA A 2 -16.73 -7.78 8.81
N GLY A 3 -16.40 -9.03 9.10
CA GLY A 3 -17.31 -10.03 9.63
C GLY A 3 -16.95 -10.39 11.07
N LYS A 4 -17.62 -11.39 11.64
CA LYS A 4 -17.26 -11.91 12.97
C LYS A 4 -15.89 -12.60 12.88
N ASP A 5 -14.90 -12.02 13.56
CA ASP A 5 -13.51 -12.50 13.61
C ASP A 5 -12.79 -12.59 12.25
N CYS A 6 -13.30 -11.93 11.20
CA CYS A 6 -12.70 -11.96 9.87
C CYS A 6 -12.83 -10.62 9.14
N VAL A 7 -11.94 -10.39 8.15
CA VAL A 7 -11.99 -9.21 7.28
C VAL A 7 -11.80 -9.67 5.84
N GLY A 8 -12.70 -9.25 4.96
CA GLY A 8 -12.63 -9.46 3.52
C GLY A 8 -12.23 -8.19 2.79
N ILE A 9 -11.23 -8.30 1.91
CA ILE A 9 -10.79 -7.25 1.00
C ILE A 9 -10.95 -7.78 -0.42
N ALA A 10 -11.63 -7.01 -1.26
CA ALA A 10 -11.77 -7.29 -2.68
C ALA A 10 -11.43 -6.01 -3.46
N CYS A 11 -10.72 -6.18 -4.57
CA CYS A 11 -10.38 -5.10 -5.49
C CYS A 11 -10.51 -5.59 -6.92
N ASP A 12 -10.73 -4.67 -7.85
CA ASP A 12 -10.56 -4.96 -9.27
C ASP A 12 -9.07 -5.10 -9.61
N THR A 13 -8.75 -5.93 -10.59
CA THR A 13 -7.39 -6.12 -11.11
C THR A 13 -7.17 -5.37 -12.42
N ARG A 14 -8.10 -4.48 -12.81
CA ARG A 14 -8.01 -3.72 -14.04
C ARG A 14 -7.01 -2.58 -13.89
N LEU A 15 -6.10 -2.49 -14.85
CA LEU A 15 -5.24 -1.34 -15.10
C LEU A 15 -5.75 -0.62 -16.34
N GLY A 16 -6.25 0.60 -16.15
CA GLY A 16 -6.75 1.45 -17.22
C GLY A 16 -5.81 2.62 -17.49
N MET A 17 -5.73 3.03 -18.75
CA MET A 17 -5.16 4.30 -19.18
C MET A 17 -6.26 5.05 -19.93
N GLN A 18 -6.89 6.03 -19.26
CA GLN A 18 -8.08 6.72 -19.78
C GLN A 18 -9.18 5.73 -20.20
N ALA A 19 -9.56 5.71 -21.48
CA ALA A 19 -10.57 4.79 -22.02
C ALA A 19 -10.03 3.39 -22.36
N GLN A 20 -8.69 3.21 -22.40
CA GLN A 20 -8.07 1.95 -22.77
C GLN A 20 -7.82 1.06 -21.55
N THR A 21 -8.12 -0.24 -21.68
CA THR A 21 -7.69 -1.25 -20.70
C THR A 21 -6.31 -1.75 -21.10
N VAL A 22 -5.33 -1.57 -20.20
CA VAL A 22 -3.94 -2.01 -20.41
C VAL A 22 -3.77 -3.45 -19.96
N ALA A 23 -4.28 -3.78 -18.76
CA ALA A 23 -4.16 -5.10 -18.18
C ALA A 23 -5.35 -5.42 -17.25
N MET A 24 -5.54 -6.70 -16.96
CA MET A 24 -6.64 -7.22 -16.13
C MET A 24 -6.14 -8.05 -14.94
N ASP A 25 -4.84 -8.04 -14.67
CA ASP A 25 -4.12 -8.82 -13.67
C ASP A 25 -3.25 -7.94 -12.73
N PHE A 26 -3.55 -6.63 -12.65
CA PHE A 26 -2.79 -5.70 -11.82
C PHE A 26 -3.09 -5.90 -10.33
N GLN A 27 -2.05 -6.25 -9.56
CA GLN A 27 -2.16 -6.44 -8.12
C GLN A 27 -2.29 -5.11 -7.38
N LYS A 28 -3.42 -4.91 -6.69
CA LYS A 28 -3.69 -3.73 -5.83
C LYS A 28 -3.66 -4.04 -4.33
N VAL A 29 -3.79 -5.32 -3.97
CA VAL A 29 -3.79 -5.79 -2.58
C VAL A 29 -2.49 -6.53 -2.29
N PHE A 30 -1.79 -6.09 -1.25
CA PHE A 30 -0.51 -6.60 -0.83
C PHE A 30 -0.61 -7.17 0.58
N ARG A 31 -0.04 -8.37 0.77
CA ARG A 31 0.15 -8.94 2.10
C ARG A 31 1.34 -8.25 2.74
N VAL A 32 1.12 -7.60 3.88
CA VAL A 32 2.13 -6.83 4.60
C VAL A 32 2.74 -7.64 5.74
N THR A 33 1.89 -8.36 6.45
CA THR A 33 2.25 -9.26 7.56
C THR A 33 1.33 -10.47 7.49
N ASP A 34 1.55 -11.48 8.33
CA ASP A 34 0.70 -12.67 8.33
C ASP A 34 -0.77 -12.38 8.60
N LYS A 35 -1.06 -11.33 9.38
CA LYS A 35 -2.40 -10.94 9.81
C LYS A 35 -2.89 -9.61 9.20
N THR A 36 -2.13 -9.00 8.28
CA THR A 36 -2.42 -7.65 7.79
C THR A 36 -2.26 -7.56 6.29
N PHE A 37 -3.27 -7.00 5.63
CA PHE A 37 -3.30 -6.72 4.21
C PHE A 37 -3.47 -5.23 3.97
N LEU A 38 -2.89 -4.74 2.87
CA LEU A 38 -2.99 -3.35 2.44
C LEU A 38 -3.49 -3.31 1.00
N GLY A 39 -4.58 -2.58 0.78
CA GLY A 39 -5.02 -2.19 -0.57
C GLY A 39 -4.48 -0.81 -0.90
N LEU A 40 -3.81 -0.68 -2.04
CA LEU A 40 -3.39 0.60 -2.61
C LEU A 40 -4.16 0.85 -3.90
N ALA A 41 -4.71 2.04 -4.04
CA ALA A 41 -5.43 2.49 -5.22
C ALA A 41 -4.90 3.84 -5.68
N GLY A 42 -5.06 4.16 -6.96
CA GLY A 42 -4.56 5.39 -7.57
C GLY A 42 -3.71 5.10 -8.80
N LEU A 43 -2.74 5.97 -9.06
CA LEU A 43 -1.82 5.84 -10.18
C LEU A 43 -0.95 4.59 -10.00
N ALA A 44 -0.78 3.80 -11.07
CA ALA A 44 -0.07 2.52 -11.01
C ALA A 44 1.39 2.66 -10.55
N THR A 45 2.07 3.73 -10.95
CA THR A 45 3.45 4.03 -10.54
C THR A 45 3.56 4.34 -9.05
N ASP A 46 2.57 5.05 -8.50
CA ASP A 46 2.51 5.37 -7.08
C ASP A 46 2.21 4.13 -6.26
N VAL A 47 1.27 3.30 -6.72
CA VAL A 47 0.97 2.00 -6.08
C VAL A 47 2.24 1.15 -5.99
N GLN A 48 3.03 1.06 -7.05
CA GLN A 48 4.29 0.31 -7.04
C GLN A 48 5.30 0.96 -6.08
N SER A 49 5.54 2.26 -6.20
CA SER A 49 6.54 2.98 -5.39
C SER A 49 6.23 2.93 -3.89
N VAL A 50 4.97 3.21 -3.52
CA VAL A 50 4.50 3.15 -2.13
C VAL A 50 4.58 1.72 -1.59
N SER A 51 4.19 0.72 -2.38
CA SER A 51 4.26 -0.68 -1.93
C SER A 51 5.70 -1.12 -1.62
N GLN A 52 6.66 -0.68 -2.43
CA GLN A 52 8.08 -0.99 -2.23
C GLN A 52 8.65 -0.24 -1.02
N LEU A 53 8.38 1.06 -0.91
CA LEU A 53 8.83 1.89 0.21
C LEU A 53 8.25 1.37 1.54
N LEU A 54 6.98 0.98 1.55
CA LEU A 54 6.35 0.46 2.74
C LEU A 54 6.96 -0.89 3.16
N LYS A 55 7.17 -1.82 2.22
CA LYS A 55 7.87 -3.08 2.49
C LYS A 55 9.25 -2.82 3.10
N PHE A 56 9.99 -1.84 2.58
CA PHE A 56 11.28 -1.46 3.13
C PHE A 56 11.18 -0.95 4.58
N LYS A 57 10.28 0.01 4.87
CA LYS A 57 10.11 0.55 6.23
C LYS A 57 9.69 -0.53 7.24
N ILE A 58 8.86 -1.49 6.82
CA ILE A 58 8.40 -2.58 7.69
C ILE A 58 9.51 -3.59 7.95
N ASN A 59 10.30 -3.94 6.92
CA ASN A 59 11.45 -4.82 7.11
C ASN A 59 12.47 -4.18 8.05
N MET A 60 12.71 -2.87 7.93
CA MET A 60 13.54 -2.12 8.89
C MET A 60 12.98 -2.18 10.30
N TYR A 61 11.67 -1.94 10.47
CA TYR A 61 11.01 -2.06 11.77
C TYR A 61 11.18 -3.46 12.38
N LYS A 62 10.98 -4.50 11.57
CA LYS A 62 11.11 -5.90 11.99
C LYS A 62 12.54 -6.25 12.42
N MET A 63 13.55 -5.74 11.71
CA MET A 63 14.95 -5.95 12.08
C MET A 63 15.35 -5.19 13.34
N ASN A 64 14.86 -3.96 13.52
CA ASN A 64 15.22 -3.12 14.66
C ASN A 64 14.55 -3.55 15.97
N GLU A 65 13.27 -3.95 15.91
CA GLU A 65 12.45 -4.26 17.08
C GLU A 65 12.27 -5.77 17.32
N GLU A 66 12.84 -6.60 16.43
CA GLU A 66 12.73 -8.07 16.39
C GLU A 66 11.28 -8.59 16.52
N ARG A 67 10.31 -7.77 16.09
CA ARG A 67 8.88 -8.07 16.21
C ARG A 67 8.13 -7.70 14.95
N ASP A 68 7.03 -8.40 14.71
CA ASP A 68 6.10 -8.02 13.66
C ASP A 68 5.31 -6.75 14.05
N ILE A 69 5.12 -5.87 13.06
CA ILE A 69 4.42 -4.61 13.25
C ILE A 69 2.94 -4.86 13.58
N LYS A 70 2.43 -4.20 14.63
CA LYS A 70 0.99 -4.25 14.96
C LYS A 70 0.19 -3.45 13.92
N PRO A 71 -1.05 -3.85 13.58
CA PRO A 71 -1.87 -3.14 12.60
C PRO A 71 -2.07 -1.65 12.92
N MET A 72 -2.22 -1.30 14.21
CA MET A 72 -2.36 0.08 14.67
C MET A 72 -1.11 0.92 14.38
N THR A 73 0.07 0.35 14.66
CA THR A 73 1.37 1.00 14.39
C THR A 73 1.61 1.14 12.89
N LEU A 74 1.23 0.13 12.11
CA LEU A 74 1.29 0.20 10.65
C LEU A 74 0.42 1.33 10.11
N SER A 75 -0.80 1.48 10.63
CA SER A 75 -1.69 2.58 10.23
C SER A 75 -1.07 3.95 10.54
N ALA A 76 -0.47 4.13 11.72
CA ALA A 76 0.20 5.38 12.08
C ALA A 76 1.41 5.67 11.18
N LEU A 77 2.23 4.65 10.88
CA LEU A 77 3.37 4.76 9.98
C LEU A 77 2.94 5.14 8.55
N LEU A 78 1.86 4.54 8.06
CA LEU A 78 1.27 4.87 6.77
C LEU A 78 0.73 6.31 6.74
N SER A 79 -0.02 6.73 7.77
CA SER A 79 -0.52 8.10 7.88
C SER A 79 0.61 9.13 7.87
N ASN A 80 1.69 8.88 8.63
CA ASN A 80 2.85 9.77 8.66
C ASN A 80 3.56 9.80 7.31
N MET A 81 3.79 8.64 6.67
CA MET A 81 4.40 8.56 5.34
C MET A 81 3.62 9.35 4.29
N MET A 82 2.29 9.24 4.28
CA MET A 82 1.44 9.98 3.35
C MET A 82 1.40 11.47 3.68
N TYR A 83 1.47 11.83 4.97
CA TYR A 83 1.46 13.22 5.39
C TYR A 83 2.78 13.94 5.11
N GLU A 84 3.93 13.27 5.25
CA GLU A 84 5.25 13.77 4.85
C GLU A 84 5.25 14.28 3.39
N LYS A 85 4.50 13.58 2.53
CA LYS A 85 4.44 13.83 1.08
C LYS A 85 3.22 14.66 0.65
N ARG A 86 2.43 15.17 1.60
CA ARG A 86 1.18 15.90 1.36
C ARG A 86 1.31 17.13 0.45
N LEU A 87 2.45 17.82 0.52
CA LEU A 87 2.71 19.06 -0.23
C LEU A 87 3.47 18.81 -1.54
N GLU A 88 3.89 17.57 -1.78
CA GLU A 88 4.57 17.22 -3.02
C GLU A 88 3.53 16.86 -4.10
N PRO A 89 3.64 17.39 -5.33
CA PRO A 89 2.75 17.01 -6.42
C PRO A 89 2.95 15.52 -6.75
N HIS A 90 1.96 14.68 -6.47
CA HIS A 90 1.95 13.24 -6.81
C HIS A 90 1.74 12.98 -8.32
N GLY A 91 2.53 13.65 -9.17
CA GLY A 91 2.42 13.55 -10.63
C GLY A 91 3.69 13.88 -11.39
N LEU A 92 4.79 14.21 -10.73
CA LEU A 92 6.07 14.47 -11.39
C LEU A 92 7.16 13.57 -10.80
N PRO A 93 7.67 12.58 -11.56
CA PRO A 93 8.92 11.95 -11.22
C PRO A 93 10.03 12.97 -11.50
N TRP A 94 10.63 13.52 -10.44
CA TRP A 94 11.86 14.33 -10.51
C TRP A 94 11.77 15.61 -11.36
N MET A 95 11.24 16.67 -10.75
CA MET A 95 11.63 18.06 -11.05
C MET A 95 11.74 18.83 -9.74
#